data_AF-A0A151RSD2-F1
#
_entry.id   AF-A0A151RSD2-F1
#
_cell.length_a   1.000
_cell.length_b   1.000
_cell.length_c   1.000
_cell.angle_alpha   90.00
_cell.angle_beta   90.00
_cell.angle_gamma   90.00
#
_symmetry.space_group_name_H-M   'P 1'
#
loop_
_entity.id
_entity.type
_entity.pdbx_description
1 polymer ?
#
loop_
_entity_poly.entity_id
_entity_poly.type
_entity_poly.pdbx_seq_one_letter_code
_entity_poly.pdbx_strand_id
1 'polypeptide(L)'
;GIYEFIQLSKFDLHAFDPQMLLSAIFFWNRETRAFKFSCGFVCPTLLDIAAITSLAPIGDRFYTDAFEEEFYFLGQKTYLAFINAHMGQLDTLVSTLEHIAFLMYWLFACVFCTPSLQVPKYYYILAQALHSQKKICLSNLLLAFLFSSLDEASESLFRESGPCNLSGPLWLLQLWLNAILEKKLLLTSSFLSPMCQLEGARLTTLMPRKRSIDNFSKYIQAFLSFSEFTKDLAPFIRSDLTRPSWLRENNQVGNISPDSVDMWSGFLSWDVILSGMWQKDVRI
;
A
#
# COMPACT_ATOMS: atom_id res chain seq x y z
N GLY A 1 12.08 1.39 -7.96
CA GLY A 1 10.82 1.26 -7.20
C GLY A 1 10.91 0.25 -6.06
N ILE A 2 11.13 -1.03 -6.36
CA ILE A 2 11.15 -2.10 -5.34
C ILE A 2 12.20 -1.84 -4.25
N TYR A 3 13.40 -1.42 -4.65
CA TYR A 3 14.48 -1.11 -3.69
C TYR A 3 14.07 -0.01 -2.70
N GLU A 4 13.51 1.09 -3.20
CA GLU A 4 13.04 2.21 -2.38
C GLU A 4 11.91 1.77 -1.44
N PHE A 5 11.01 0.90 -1.91
CA PHE A 5 9.96 0.35 -1.07
C PHE A 5 10.51 -0.59 0.02
N ILE A 6 11.55 -1.38 -0.28
CA ILE A 6 12.26 -2.16 0.74
C ILE A 6 12.92 -1.23 1.77
N GLN A 7 13.49 -0.09 1.36
CA GLN A 7 14.00 0.91 2.30
C GLN A 7 12.88 1.51 3.16
N LEU A 8 11.71 1.77 2.58
CA LEU A 8 10.53 2.22 3.33
C LEU A 8 10.08 1.20 4.37
N SER A 9 10.17 -0.10 4.08
CA SER A 9 9.84 -1.17 5.04
C SER A 9 10.74 -1.20 6.28
N LYS A 10 11.84 -0.44 6.31
CA LYS A 10 12.68 -0.27 7.51
C LYS A 10 12.10 0.74 8.51
N PHE A 11 11.15 1.56 8.09
CA PHE A 11 10.42 2.46 8.99
C PHE A 11 9.30 1.70 9.69
N ASP A 12 8.81 2.24 10.82
CA ASP A 12 7.71 1.64 11.56
C ASP A 12 6.37 1.85 10.83
N LEU A 13 6.14 1.08 9.78
CA LEU A 13 4.90 1.07 9.00
C LEU A 13 3.72 0.47 9.79
N HIS A 14 4.00 -0.28 10.86
CA HIS A 14 3.01 -0.97 11.69
C HIS A 14 2.51 -0.11 12.86
N ALA A 15 3.11 1.06 13.08
CA ALA A 15 2.57 2.07 13.99
C ALA A 15 1.32 2.72 13.40
N PHE A 16 0.14 2.20 13.75
CA PHE A 16 -1.14 2.76 13.35
C PHE A 16 -1.75 3.68 14.42
N ASP A 17 -2.59 4.62 13.97
CA ASP A 17 -3.59 5.28 14.80
C ASP A 17 -4.94 4.59 14.53
N PRO A 18 -5.37 3.65 15.40
CA PRO A 18 -6.60 2.91 15.17
C PRO A 18 -7.81 3.83 15.05
N GLN A 19 -7.83 4.97 15.75
CA GLN A 19 -8.95 5.89 15.69
C GLN A 19 -9.05 6.54 14.31
N MET A 20 -7.92 6.88 13.69
CA MET A 20 -7.91 7.45 12.34
C MET A 20 -8.40 6.44 11.29
N LEU A 21 -7.90 5.21 11.35
CA LEU A 21 -8.31 4.15 10.43
C LEU A 21 -9.79 3.82 10.58
N LEU A 22 -10.27 3.62 11.82
CA LEU A 22 -11.69 3.38 12.10
C LEU A 22 -12.55 4.53 11.59
N SER A 23 -12.19 5.78 11.90
CA SER A 23 -12.90 6.96 11.41
C SER A 23 -12.96 7.02 9.89
N ALA A 24 -11.88 6.67 9.18
CA ALA A 24 -11.88 6.66 7.72
C ALA A 24 -12.78 5.55 7.14
N ILE A 25 -12.76 4.34 7.73
CA ILE A 25 -13.57 3.21 7.28
C ILE A 25 -15.07 3.53 7.36
N PHE A 26 -15.52 4.34 8.33
CA PHE A 26 -16.92 4.82 8.39
C PHE A 26 -17.37 5.55 7.12
N PHE A 27 -16.45 6.18 6.39
CA PHE A 27 -16.76 6.88 5.13
C PHE A 27 -16.55 5.99 3.90
N TRP A 28 -16.04 4.77 4.05
CA TRP A 28 -15.81 3.87 2.91
C TRP A 28 -17.13 3.40 2.29
N ASN A 29 -17.34 3.73 1.02
CA ASN A 29 -18.44 3.21 0.23
C ASN A 29 -17.94 2.03 -0.63
N ARG A 30 -18.48 0.84 -0.37
CA ARG A 30 -18.11 -0.41 -1.04
C ARG A 30 -18.55 -0.48 -2.50
N GLU A 31 -19.64 0.20 -2.86
CA GLU A 31 -20.17 0.20 -4.24
C GLU A 31 -19.26 1.01 -5.16
N THR A 32 -18.79 2.17 -4.69
CA THR A 32 -17.92 3.06 -5.46
C THR A 32 -16.43 2.82 -5.22
N ARG A 33 -16.08 1.98 -4.22
CA ARG A 33 -14.71 1.77 -3.70
C ARG A 33 -13.98 3.09 -3.45
N ALA A 34 -14.67 3.99 -2.74
CA ALA A 34 -14.13 5.30 -2.42
C ALA A 34 -14.70 5.81 -1.09
N PHE A 35 -13.98 6.74 -0.47
CA PHE A 35 -14.46 7.44 0.72
C PHE A 35 -15.46 8.53 0.29
N LYS A 36 -16.67 8.49 0.85
CA LYS A 36 -17.72 9.46 0.60
C LYS A 36 -17.61 10.61 1.60
N PHE A 37 -16.93 11.70 1.21
CA PHE A 37 -16.89 12.94 1.97
C PHE A 37 -17.98 13.92 1.49
N SER A 38 -18.17 15.04 2.20
CA SER A 38 -19.16 16.06 1.83
C SER A 38 -18.88 16.67 0.45
N CYS A 39 -17.61 16.74 0.04
CA CYS A 39 -17.17 17.21 -1.27
C CYS A 39 -17.30 16.18 -2.40
N GLY A 40 -17.73 14.95 -2.11
CA GLY A 40 -17.80 13.85 -3.06
C GLY A 40 -16.90 12.66 -2.71
N PHE A 41 -16.63 11.82 -3.72
CA PHE A 41 -15.83 10.61 -3.55
C PHE A 41 -14.33 10.88 -3.68
N VAL A 42 -13.55 10.35 -2.74
CA VAL A 42 -12.09 10.47 -2.71
C VAL A 42 -11.50 9.09 -2.39
N CYS A 43 -10.41 8.70 -3.04
CA CYS A 43 -9.74 7.44 -2.75
C CYS A 43 -8.23 7.51 -3.04
N PRO A 44 -7.42 6.62 -2.42
CA PRO A 44 -6.06 6.39 -2.86
C PRO A 44 -6.01 5.97 -4.33
N THR A 45 -5.05 6.50 -5.07
CA THR A 45 -4.82 6.21 -6.49
C THR A 45 -3.48 5.52 -6.70
N LEU A 46 -3.24 5.00 -7.90
CA LEU A 46 -1.92 4.50 -8.29
C LEU A 46 -0.83 5.59 -8.16
N LEU A 47 -1.18 6.86 -8.35
CA LEU A 47 -0.23 7.97 -8.26
C LEU A 47 0.21 8.17 -6.82
N ASP A 48 -0.74 8.06 -5.88
CA ASP A 48 -0.47 8.15 -4.46
C ASP A 48 0.43 6.99 -4.01
N ILE A 49 0.16 5.76 -4.48
CA ILE A 49 1.02 4.60 -4.22
C ILE A 49 2.42 4.83 -4.75
N ALA A 50 2.54 5.30 -5.99
CA ALA A 50 3.84 5.60 -6.59
C ALA A 50 4.60 6.67 -5.80
N ALA A 51 3.94 7.73 -5.34
CA ALA A 51 4.56 8.76 -4.54
C ALA A 51 5.02 8.24 -3.16
N ILE A 52 4.18 7.42 -2.50
CA ILE A 52 4.47 6.87 -1.17
C ILE A 52 5.57 5.81 -1.23
N THR A 53 5.54 4.92 -2.22
CA THR A 53 6.35 3.68 -2.26
C THR A 53 7.44 3.66 -3.34
N SER A 54 7.40 4.59 -4.30
CA SER A 54 8.18 4.55 -5.56
C SER A 54 7.88 3.37 -6.49
N LEU A 55 6.84 2.59 -6.24
CA LEU A 55 6.40 1.55 -7.18
C LEU A 55 5.88 2.19 -8.47
N ALA A 56 6.29 1.65 -9.62
CA ALA A 56 5.80 2.10 -10.91
C ALA A 56 4.31 1.72 -11.07
N PRO A 57 3.48 2.58 -11.69
CA PRO A 57 2.07 2.29 -11.99
C PRO A 57 1.88 1.37 -13.20
N ILE A 58 2.98 1.03 -13.89
CA ILE A 58 3.00 0.19 -15.09
C ILE A 58 3.64 -1.15 -14.77
N GLY A 59 3.15 -2.18 -15.42
CA GLY A 59 3.76 -3.49 -15.44
C GLY A 59 2.79 -4.55 -15.94
N ASP A 60 3.31 -5.76 -16.10
CA ASP A 60 2.53 -6.95 -16.40
C ASP A 60 1.56 -7.24 -15.27
N ARG A 61 0.36 -7.68 -15.64
CA ARG A 61 -0.61 -8.19 -14.67
C ARG A 61 -0.12 -9.50 -14.10
N PHE A 62 -0.27 -9.65 -12.80
CA PHE A 62 0.04 -10.90 -12.13
C PHE A 62 -1.19 -11.78 -12.08
N TYR A 63 -1.09 -12.98 -12.67
CA TYR A 63 -2.10 -14.03 -12.58
C TYR A 63 -1.46 -15.25 -11.93
N THR A 64 -2.05 -15.73 -10.83
CA THR A 64 -1.53 -16.86 -10.05
C THR A 64 -1.46 -18.15 -10.88
N ASP A 65 -2.39 -18.31 -11.82
CA ASP A 65 -2.57 -19.54 -12.61
C ASP A 65 -1.53 -19.72 -13.73
N ALA A 66 -0.69 -18.70 -13.98
CA ALA A 66 0.27 -18.71 -15.08
C ALA A 66 1.60 -19.43 -14.77
N PHE A 67 1.73 -20.04 -13.59
CA PHE A 67 3.00 -20.62 -13.12
C PHE A 67 2.79 -22.01 -12.51
N GLU A 68 3.25 -23.04 -13.20
CA GLU A 68 3.40 -24.40 -12.67
C GLU A 68 4.85 -24.61 -12.24
N GLU A 69 5.20 -24.28 -11.00
CA GLU A 69 6.53 -24.57 -10.45
C GLU A 69 6.45 -25.31 -9.11
N GLU A 70 7.40 -26.22 -8.89
CA GLU A 70 7.54 -26.95 -7.63
C GLU A 70 7.82 -25.98 -6.47
N PHE A 71 7.00 -26.09 -5.43
CA PHE A 71 7.10 -25.23 -4.26
C PHE A 71 8.16 -25.78 -3.28
N TYR A 72 9.32 -25.12 -3.23
CA TYR A 72 10.47 -25.56 -2.41
C TYR A 72 10.35 -25.25 -0.91
N PHE A 73 9.41 -24.40 -0.48
CA PHE A 73 9.36 -23.85 0.89
C PHE A 73 8.33 -24.56 1.80
N LEU A 74 8.50 -25.87 2.02
CA LEU A 74 7.55 -26.67 2.80
C LEU A 74 7.87 -26.72 4.31
N GLY A 75 6.80 -26.67 5.13
CA GLY A 75 6.80 -27.22 6.49
C GLY A 75 6.95 -26.24 7.66
N GLN A 76 7.26 -24.96 7.43
CA GLN A 76 7.45 -24.00 8.52
C GLN A 76 6.12 -23.47 9.06
N LYS A 77 5.84 -23.74 10.34
CA LYS A 77 4.57 -23.42 11.00
C LYS A 77 4.49 -21.99 11.57
N THR A 78 5.58 -21.22 11.53
CA THR A 78 5.64 -19.83 12.00
C THR A 78 6.53 -18.98 11.09
N TYR A 79 6.32 -17.66 11.09
CA TYR A 79 7.20 -16.71 10.40
C TYR A 79 8.66 -16.79 10.88
N LEU A 80 8.89 -16.96 12.18
CA LEU A 80 10.24 -17.07 12.74
C LEU A 80 10.93 -18.37 12.29
N ALA A 81 10.21 -19.49 12.27
CA ALA A 81 10.74 -20.75 11.75
C ALA A 81 11.05 -20.64 10.25
N PHE A 82 10.23 -19.92 9.48
CA PHE A 82 10.48 -19.66 8.07
C PHE A 82 11.75 -18.82 7.86
N ILE A 83 11.93 -17.74 8.62
CA ILE A 83 13.13 -16.89 8.53
C ILE A 83 14.38 -17.70 8.88
N ASN A 84 14.37 -18.40 10.03
CA ASN A 84 15.53 -19.16 10.48
C ASN A 84 15.90 -20.32 9.56
N ALA A 85 14.93 -20.91 8.85
CA ALA A 85 15.18 -22.02 7.92
C ALA A 85 15.79 -21.58 6.59
N HIS A 86 15.61 -20.31 6.19
CA HIS A 86 16.01 -19.82 4.87
C HIS A 86 16.97 -18.64 4.91
N MET A 87 17.39 -18.20 6.10
CA MET A 87 18.45 -17.23 6.27
C MET A 87 19.80 -17.88 5.92
N GLY A 88 20.56 -17.22 5.05
CA GLY A 88 21.91 -17.66 4.69
C GLY A 88 22.89 -17.49 5.86
N GLN A 89 24.11 -18.00 5.66
CA GLN A 89 25.18 -17.75 6.62
C GLN A 89 25.65 -16.30 6.53
N LEU A 90 26.09 -15.76 7.67
CA LEU A 90 26.67 -14.42 7.72
C LEU A 90 27.87 -14.35 6.76
N ASP A 91 28.03 -13.20 6.09
CA ASP A 91 29.11 -12.92 5.14
C ASP A 91 29.19 -13.83 3.89
N THR A 92 28.12 -14.56 3.58
CA THR A 92 28.00 -15.31 2.32
C THR A 92 27.18 -14.55 1.27
N LEU A 93 27.40 -14.87 -0.01
CA LEU A 93 26.56 -14.36 -1.10
C LEU A 93 25.13 -14.88 -0.94
N VAL A 94 24.17 -13.99 -1.09
CA VAL A 94 22.74 -14.34 -1.01
C VAL A 94 22.39 -15.35 -2.10
N SER A 95 21.86 -16.50 -1.69
CA SER A 95 21.45 -17.54 -2.64
C SER A 95 20.11 -17.18 -3.33
N THR A 96 19.81 -17.83 -4.46
CA THR A 96 18.52 -17.69 -5.13
C THR A 96 17.34 -18.00 -4.21
N LEU A 97 17.42 -19.10 -3.46
CA LEU A 97 16.36 -19.51 -2.53
C LEU A 97 16.22 -18.54 -1.36
N GLU A 98 17.33 -18.03 -0.83
CA GLU A 98 17.31 -17.01 0.21
C GLU A 98 16.64 -15.72 -0.27
N HIS A 99 16.96 -15.27 -1.49
CA HIS A 99 16.35 -14.07 -2.05
C HIS A 99 14.84 -14.26 -2.32
N ILE A 100 14.41 -15.41 -2.83
CA ILE A 100 12.98 -15.71 -3.02
C ILE A 100 12.27 -15.79 -1.66
N ALA A 101 12.87 -16.43 -0.66
CA ALA A 101 12.31 -16.49 0.70
C ALA A 101 12.17 -15.09 1.32
N PHE A 102 13.19 -14.24 1.14
CA PHE A 102 13.13 -12.83 1.53
C PHE A 102 11.96 -12.11 0.85
N LEU A 103 11.82 -12.23 -0.47
CA LEU A 103 10.73 -11.60 -1.21
C LEU A 103 9.36 -12.11 -0.77
N MET A 104 9.21 -13.42 -0.54
CA MET A 104 7.96 -13.99 0.01
C MET A 104 7.61 -13.37 1.36
N TYR A 105 8.59 -13.32 2.28
CA TYR A 105 8.39 -12.73 3.59
C TYR A 105 8.07 -11.24 3.51
N TRP A 106 8.82 -10.48 2.71
CA TRP A 106 8.62 -9.05 2.51
C TRP A 106 7.23 -8.74 1.93
N LEU A 107 6.80 -9.46 0.89
CA LEU A 107 5.48 -9.32 0.30
C LEU A 107 4.37 -9.59 1.33
N PHE A 108 4.49 -10.70 2.06
CA PHE A 108 3.53 -11.11 3.08
C PHE A 108 3.46 -10.13 4.26
N ALA A 109 4.60 -9.81 4.87
CA ALA A 109 4.66 -9.12 6.14
C ALA A 109 4.64 -7.59 6.01
N CYS A 110 5.32 -7.05 4.99
CA CYS A 110 5.52 -5.62 4.83
C CYS A 110 4.64 -5.00 3.74
N VAL A 111 4.48 -5.68 2.60
CA VAL A 111 3.73 -5.11 1.46
C VAL A 111 2.23 -5.27 1.67
N PHE A 112 1.74 -6.51 1.74
CA PHE A 112 0.31 -6.81 1.79
C PHE A 112 -0.23 -7.01 3.21
N CYS A 113 0.64 -7.29 4.19
CA CYS A 113 0.28 -7.46 5.61
C CYS A 113 -0.89 -8.42 5.82
N THR A 114 -0.82 -9.59 5.18
CA THR A 114 -1.87 -10.62 5.26
C THR A 114 -1.96 -11.19 6.68
N PRO A 115 -3.17 -11.42 7.22
CA PRO A 115 -3.36 -12.03 8.53
C PRO A 115 -3.08 -13.54 8.47
N SER A 116 -1.81 -13.94 8.64
CA SER A 116 -1.43 -15.35 8.68
C SER A 116 -0.33 -15.61 9.71
N LEU A 117 -0.38 -16.77 10.37
CA LEU A 117 0.66 -17.24 11.28
C LEU A 117 1.87 -17.82 10.54
N GLN A 118 1.69 -18.16 9.26
CA GLN A 118 2.69 -18.78 8.38
C GLN A 118 2.87 -17.92 7.13
N VAL A 119 4.07 -17.92 6.55
CA VAL A 119 4.29 -17.27 5.24
C VAL A 119 3.46 -17.99 4.19
N PRO A 120 2.45 -17.34 3.59
CA PRO A 120 1.53 -18.03 2.69
C PRO A 120 2.22 -18.44 1.38
N LYS A 121 1.97 -19.68 0.96
CA LYS A 121 2.57 -20.27 -0.24
C LYS A 121 2.21 -19.52 -1.52
N TYR A 122 1.05 -18.89 -1.56
CA TYR A 122 0.58 -18.17 -2.75
C TYR A 122 1.43 -16.94 -3.09
N TYR A 123 2.31 -16.47 -2.19
CA TYR A 123 3.29 -15.43 -2.50
C TYR A 123 4.53 -15.95 -3.24
N TYR A 124 4.75 -17.27 -3.28
CA TYR A 124 5.93 -17.86 -3.91
C TYR A 124 6.06 -17.46 -5.38
N ILE A 125 4.99 -17.64 -6.15
CA ILE A 125 4.97 -17.32 -7.57
C ILE A 125 5.25 -15.84 -7.82
N LEU A 126 4.69 -14.95 -6.99
CA LEU A 126 4.96 -13.51 -7.08
C LEU A 126 6.42 -13.21 -6.74
N ALA A 127 6.96 -13.82 -5.68
CA ALA A 127 8.35 -13.66 -5.28
C ALA A 127 9.33 -14.16 -6.37
N GLN A 128 9.03 -15.27 -7.02
CA GLN A 128 9.83 -15.78 -8.14
C GLN A 128 9.78 -14.88 -9.37
N ALA A 129 8.59 -14.35 -9.70
CA ALA A 129 8.45 -13.39 -10.79
C ALA A 129 9.28 -12.13 -10.53
N LEU A 130 9.25 -11.61 -9.29
CA LEU A 130 10.06 -10.47 -8.87
C LEU A 130 11.56 -10.78 -8.87
N HIS A 131 11.96 -11.97 -8.39
CA HIS A 131 13.35 -12.42 -8.45
C HIS A 131 13.87 -12.50 -9.88
N SER A 132 13.03 -13.00 -10.80
CA SER A 132 13.31 -13.09 -12.24
C SER A 132 13.22 -11.75 -12.96
N GLN A 133 13.05 -10.64 -12.22
CA GLN A 133 12.94 -9.28 -12.74
C GLN A 133 11.79 -9.08 -13.74
N LYS A 134 10.73 -9.90 -13.65
CA LYS A 134 9.50 -9.66 -14.42
C LYS A 134 8.92 -8.31 -13.99
N LYS A 135 8.44 -7.54 -14.96
CA LYS A 135 7.92 -6.18 -14.73
C LYS A 135 6.51 -6.21 -14.15
N ILE A 136 6.28 -6.92 -13.03
CA ILE A 136 4.95 -7.03 -12.42
C ILE A 136 4.48 -5.66 -11.89
N CYS A 137 3.23 -5.29 -12.18
CA CYS A 137 2.62 -4.07 -11.65
C CYS A 137 2.21 -4.22 -10.17
N LEU A 138 3.21 -4.18 -9.28
CA LEU A 138 2.98 -4.36 -7.83
C LEU A 138 2.14 -3.25 -7.21
N SER A 139 2.19 -2.04 -7.76
CA SER A 139 1.36 -0.90 -7.30
C SER A 139 -0.14 -1.16 -7.49
N ASN A 140 -0.53 -1.75 -8.62
CA ASN A 140 -1.91 -2.12 -8.90
C ASN A 140 -2.38 -3.26 -7.99
N LEU A 141 -1.55 -4.29 -7.80
CA LEU A 141 -1.84 -5.35 -6.84
C LEU A 141 -2.03 -4.81 -5.42
N LEU A 142 -1.15 -3.88 -4.99
CA LEU A 142 -1.23 -3.27 -3.67
C LEU A 142 -2.50 -2.42 -3.51
N LEU A 143 -2.89 -1.65 -4.53
CA LEU A 143 -4.13 -0.87 -4.51
C LEU A 143 -5.37 -1.77 -4.42
N ALA A 144 -5.41 -2.82 -5.24
CA ALA A 144 -6.50 -3.79 -5.24
C ALA A 144 -6.62 -4.48 -3.87
N PHE A 145 -5.50 -4.89 -3.28
CA PHE A 145 -5.47 -5.49 -1.96
C PHE A 145 -5.97 -4.53 -0.88
N LEU A 146 -5.57 -3.25 -0.94
CA LEU A 146 -6.07 -2.22 -0.03
C LEU A 146 -7.59 -2.07 -0.12
N PHE A 147 -8.15 -1.99 -1.33
CA PHE A 147 -9.60 -1.85 -1.52
C PHE A 147 -10.36 -3.08 -1.02
N SER A 148 -9.86 -4.30 -1.29
CA SER A 148 -10.45 -5.52 -0.74
C SER A 148 -10.42 -5.53 0.79
N SER A 149 -9.30 -5.11 1.41
CA SER A 149 -9.20 -4.97 2.86
C SER A 149 -10.16 -3.93 3.44
N LEU A 150 -10.42 -2.83 2.72
CA LEU A 150 -11.40 -1.83 3.13
C LEU A 150 -12.85 -2.32 3.01
N ASP A 151 -13.15 -3.10 1.97
CA ASP A 151 -14.46 -3.75 1.82
C ASP A 151 -14.74 -4.71 2.97
N GLU A 152 -13.75 -5.54 3.34
CA GLU A 152 -13.85 -6.47 4.48
C GLU A 152 -13.95 -5.72 5.82
N ALA A 153 -13.12 -4.69 6.01
CA ALA A 153 -13.13 -3.84 7.19
C ALA A 153 -14.50 -3.16 7.38
N SER A 154 -15.03 -2.54 6.33
CA SER A 154 -16.32 -1.87 6.33
C SER A 154 -17.45 -2.85 6.64
N GLU A 155 -17.45 -4.04 6.03
CA GLU A 155 -18.42 -5.08 6.37
C GLU A 155 -18.33 -5.51 7.83
N SER A 156 -17.11 -5.67 8.36
CA SER A 156 -16.89 -6.11 9.74
C SER A 156 -17.44 -5.12 10.78
N LEU A 157 -17.39 -3.82 10.51
CA LEU A 157 -17.90 -2.78 11.43
C LEU A 157 -19.40 -2.91 11.70
N PHE A 158 -20.17 -3.42 10.74
CA PHE A 158 -21.63 -3.55 10.84
C PHE A 158 -22.08 -4.97 11.18
N ARG A 159 -21.16 -5.88 11.53
CA ARG A 159 -21.52 -7.24 11.97
C ARG A 159 -22.11 -7.24 13.37
N GLU A 160 -23.12 -8.07 13.58
CA GLU A 160 -23.77 -8.28 14.90
C GLU A 160 -22.79 -8.81 15.95
N SER A 161 -21.79 -9.59 15.55
CA SER A 161 -20.74 -10.14 16.42
C SER A 161 -19.70 -9.10 16.86
N GLY A 162 -19.81 -7.86 16.39
CA GLY A 162 -18.81 -6.82 16.57
C GLY A 162 -17.68 -6.85 15.52
N PRO A 163 -16.85 -5.80 15.49
CA PRO A 163 -15.81 -5.64 14.49
C PRO A 163 -14.70 -6.69 14.61
N CYS A 164 -14.26 -7.21 13.47
CA CYS A 164 -13.11 -8.10 13.39
C CYS A 164 -11.80 -7.31 13.37
N ASN A 165 -10.68 -8.00 13.60
CA ASN A 165 -9.36 -7.39 13.44
C ASN A 165 -9.18 -6.95 11.98
N LEU A 166 -8.85 -5.67 11.80
CA LEU A 166 -8.52 -5.13 10.49
C LEU A 166 -7.21 -5.75 9.99
N SER A 167 -7.18 -6.15 8.73
CA SER A 167 -6.03 -6.78 8.10
C SER A 167 -5.70 -6.14 6.76
N GLY A 168 -4.52 -6.45 6.20
CA GLY A 168 -4.07 -5.89 4.93
C GLY A 168 -3.18 -4.66 5.05
N PRO A 169 -2.88 -3.97 3.93
CA PRO A 169 -1.90 -2.88 3.86
C PRO A 169 -2.46 -1.57 4.43
N LEU A 170 -2.99 -1.59 5.65
CA LEU A 170 -3.56 -0.42 6.34
C LEU A 170 -2.52 0.69 6.58
N TRP A 171 -1.23 0.34 6.55
CA TRP A 171 -0.13 1.30 6.52
C TRP A 171 -0.25 2.25 5.33
N LEU A 172 -0.65 1.74 4.17
CA LEU A 172 -0.80 2.57 2.98
C LEU A 172 -1.94 3.58 3.17
N LEU A 173 -3.07 3.11 3.74
CA LEU A 173 -4.18 3.99 4.07
C LEU A 173 -3.77 5.04 5.12
N GLN A 174 -3.07 4.64 6.18
CA GLN A 174 -2.57 5.56 7.20
C GLN A 174 -1.68 6.64 6.59
N LEU A 175 -0.70 6.27 5.75
CA LEU A 175 0.20 7.24 5.13
C LEU A 175 -0.54 8.18 4.18
N TRP A 176 -1.48 7.66 3.38
CA TRP A 176 -2.32 8.48 2.53
C TRP A 176 -3.19 9.47 3.34
N LEU A 177 -3.81 8.99 4.41
CA LEU A 177 -4.59 9.82 5.33
C LEU A 177 -3.74 10.88 6.04
N ASN A 178 -2.52 10.53 6.46
CA ASN A 178 -1.58 11.49 7.02
C ASN A 178 -1.30 12.62 6.02
N ALA A 179 -1.16 12.32 4.73
CA ALA A 179 -0.95 13.32 3.68
C ALA A 179 -2.16 14.24 3.48
N ILE A 180 -3.38 13.70 3.43
CA ILE A 180 -4.58 14.54 3.20
C ILE A 180 -4.97 15.36 4.44
N LEU A 181 -4.67 14.85 5.63
CA LEU A 181 -5.01 15.50 6.90
C LEU A 181 -3.90 16.42 7.41
N GLU A 182 -2.70 16.39 6.82
CA GLU A 182 -1.51 17.11 7.30
C GLU A 182 -1.81 18.58 7.62
N LYS A 183 -2.32 19.33 6.65
CA LYS A 183 -2.65 20.75 6.84
C LYS A 183 -3.85 20.95 7.74
N LYS A 184 -4.87 20.12 7.59
CA LYS A 184 -6.14 20.28 8.31
C LYS A 184 -5.97 20.03 9.81
N LEU A 185 -5.10 19.10 10.19
CA LEU A 185 -4.83 18.74 11.58
C LEU A 185 -3.52 19.33 12.12
N LEU A 186 -2.81 20.13 11.30
CA LEU A 186 -1.52 20.73 11.62
C LEU A 186 -0.51 19.68 12.10
N LEU A 187 -0.45 18.55 11.38
CA LEU A 187 0.46 17.46 11.72
C LEU A 187 1.90 17.95 11.52
N THR A 188 2.70 17.92 12.59
CA THR A 188 4.10 18.35 12.52
C THR A 188 5.00 17.14 12.26
N SER A 189 5.80 17.25 11.21
CA SER A 189 6.84 16.27 10.93
C SER A 189 8.05 16.54 11.82
N SER A 190 8.51 15.51 12.53
CA SER A 190 9.82 15.54 13.21
C SER A 190 10.92 14.96 12.33
N PHE A 191 10.77 14.98 11.00
CA PHE A 191 11.68 14.29 10.09
C PHE A 191 13.07 14.95 10.10
N LEU A 192 14.00 14.30 10.79
CA LEU A 192 15.39 14.72 10.95
C LEU A 192 16.39 13.76 10.26
N SER A 193 15.91 12.78 9.48
CA SER A 193 16.79 11.74 8.93
C SER A 193 17.08 11.94 7.43
N PRO A 194 18.35 12.09 7.01
CA PRO A 194 18.74 12.15 5.60
C PRO A 194 18.73 10.78 4.90
N MET A 195 18.39 9.67 5.60
CA MET A 195 18.61 8.31 5.09
C MET A 195 17.65 7.86 3.98
N CYS A 196 16.46 8.47 3.84
CA CYS A 196 15.49 8.08 2.81
C CYS A 196 14.70 9.31 2.33
N GLN A 197 14.94 9.78 1.10
CA GLN A 197 14.22 10.89 0.48
C GLN A 197 12.87 10.46 -0.10
N LEU A 198 12.17 9.53 0.56
CA LEU A 198 10.87 9.04 0.11
C LEU A 198 9.76 9.71 0.89
N GLU A 199 8.71 10.14 0.18
CA GLU A 199 7.56 10.78 0.80
C GLU A 199 6.86 9.86 1.80
N GLY A 200 6.75 8.56 1.52
CA GLY A 200 6.23 7.58 2.48
C GLY A 200 6.97 7.60 3.81
N ALA A 201 8.30 7.75 3.81
CA ALA A 201 9.10 7.81 5.03
C ALA A 201 8.78 9.08 5.84
N ARG A 202 8.63 10.23 5.18
CA ARG A 202 8.20 11.48 5.84
C ARG A 202 6.82 11.32 6.49
N LEU A 203 5.87 10.70 5.77
CA LEU A 203 4.50 10.50 6.24
C LEU A 203 4.42 9.62 7.50
N THR A 204 5.36 8.68 7.71
CA THR A 204 5.44 7.91 8.97
C THR A 204 5.70 8.79 10.20
N THR A 205 6.27 10.00 10.01
CA THR A 205 6.58 10.91 11.12
C THR A 205 5.42 11.80 11.54
N LEU A 206 4.35 11.87 10.74
CA LEU A 206 3.17 12.71 11.01
C LEU A 206 2.21 12.10 12.04
N MET A 207 2.60 10.99 12.67
CA MET A 207 1.79 10.27 13.64
C MET A 207 1.62 11.04 14.96
N PRO A 208 0.40 11.17 15.50
CA PRO A 208 0.20 11.67 16.85
C PRO A 208 0.83 10.67 17.84
N ARG A 209 1.89 11.08 18.55
CA ARG A 209 2.59 10.21 19.52
C ARG A 209 1.73 9.81 20.73
N LYS A 210 0.56 10.45 20.93
CA LYS A 210 -0.38 10.13 22.01
C LYS A 210 -1.66 9.54 21.42
N ARG A 211 -1.89 8.25 21.70
CA ARG A 211 -3.15 7.56 21.41
C ARG A 211 -4.21 8.06 22.39
N SER A 212 -5.24 8.73 21.90
CA SER A 212 -6.42 9.14 22.69
C SER A 212 -7.69 8.71 21.97
N ILE A 213 -8.69 8.26 22.72
CA ILE A 213 -10.03 7.95 22.20
C ILE A 213 -10.69 9.20 21.62
N ASP A 214 -10.38 10.39 22.17
CA ASP A 214 -10.87 11.68 21.68
C ASP A 214 -10.43 11.96 20.23
N ASN A 215 -9.39 11.29 19.75
CA ASN A 215 -8.92 11.44 18.37
C ASN A 215 -9.98 10.97 17.36
N PHE A 216 -10.84 10.01 17.69
CA PHE A 216 -11.88 9.53 16.79
C PHE A 216 -12.81 10.66 16.33
N SER A 217 -13.41 11.37 17.30
CA SER A 217 -14.29 12.51 17.00
C SER A 217 -13.56 13.59 16.21
N LYS A 218 -12.29 13.85 16.56
CA LYS A 218 -11.44 14.79 15.81
C LYS A 218 -11.28 14.40 14.34
N TYR A 219 -11.03 13.12 14.03
CA TYR A 219 -10.91 12.64 12.66
C TYR A 219 -12.23 12.69 11.91
N ILE A 220 -13.33 12.23 12.52
CA ILE A 220 -14.68 12.34 11.93
C ILE A 220 -14.99 13.80 11.56
N GLN A 221 -14.74 14.75 12.46
CA GLN A 221 -14.94 16.18 12.18
C GLN A 221 -14.03 16.70 11.07
N ALA A 222 -12.78 16.23 11.00
CA ALA A 222 -11.86 16.57 9.93
C ALA A 222 -12.37 16.08 8.56
N PHE A 223 -12.88 14.85 8.49
CA PHE A 223 -13.45 14.29 7.26
C PHE A 223 -14.74 15.01 6.84
N LEU A 224 -15.66 15.26 7.77
CA LEU A 224 -16.93 15.95 7.49
C LEU A 224 -16.73 17.40 7.01
N SER A 225 -15.67 18.06 7.46
CA SER A 225 -15.35 19.44 7.08
C SER A 225 -14.73 19.58 5.68
N PHE A 226 -14.55 18.49 4.91
CA PHE A 226 -14.23 18.59 3.49
C PHE A 226 -15.50 18.85 2.68
N SER A 227 -15.97 20.11 2.66
CA SER A 227 -17.17 20.53 1.91
C SER A 227 -16.90 20.73 0.41
N GLU A 228 -15.67 21.07 0.05
CA GLU A 228 -15.23 21.26 -1.33
C GLU A 228 -13.97 20.43 -1.59
N PHE A 229 -13.78 20.01 -2.85
CA PHE A 229 -12.59 19.30 -3.25
C PHE A 229 -11.42 20.28 -3.33
N THR A 230 -10.42 20.12 -2.47
CA THR A 230 -9.22 20.95 -2.45
C THR A 230 -8.00 20.16 -2.86
N LYS A 231 -6.90 20.87 -3.16
CA LYS A 231 -5.59 20.25 -3.46
C LYS A 231 -5.04 19.39 -2.31
N ASP A 232 -5.57 19.54 -1.10
CA ASP A 232 -5.14 18.74 0.05
C ASP A 232 -5.70 17.31 -0.01
N LEU A 233 -6.83 17.08 -0.71
CA LEU A 233 -7.38 15.74 -0.97
C LEU A 233 -6.68 15.01 -2.13
N ALA A 234 -5.82 15.71 -2.87
CA ALA A 234 -4.95 15.14 -3.90
C ALA A 234 -3.50 15.62 -3.68
N PRO A 235 -2.89 15.29 -2.52
CA PRO A 235 -1.65 15.92 -2.09
C PRO A 235 -0.51 15.64 -3.07
N PHE A 236 -0.49 14.46 -3.69
CA PHE A 236 0.57 14.01 -4.59
C PHE A 236 0.46 14.56 -6.02
N ILE A 237 -0.59 15.30 -6.36
CA ILE A 237 -0.65 16.11 -7.59
C ILE A 237 0.24 17.36 -7.46
N ARG A 238 0.57 17.80 -6.24
CA ARG A 238 1.33 19.04 -6.01
C ARG A 238 2.83 18.89 -6.30
N SER A 239 3.41 19.89 -6.96
CA SER A 239 4.82 19.89 -7.39
C SER A 239 5.83 20.07 -6.25
N ASP A 240 5.39 20.39 -5.03
CA ASP A 240 6.23 20.68 -3.88
C ASP A 240 6.57 19.46 -3.00
N LEU A 241 5.99 18.28 -3.28
CA LEU A 241 6.28 17.05 -2.54
C LEU A 241 7.50 16.30 -3.08
N THR A 242 8.19 15.57 -2.19
CA THR A 242 9.38 14.78 -2.52
C THR A 242 8.98 13.56 -3.34
N ARG A 243 8.93 13.70 -4.66
CA ARG A 243 8.54 12.61 -5.57
C ARG A 243 9.73 11.72 -5.94
N PRO A 244 9.48 10.45 -6.33
CA PRO A 244 10.47 9.65 -7.03
C PRO A 244 11.05 10.43 -8.23
N SER A 245 12.33 10.28 -8.52
CA SER A 245 13.02 11.01 -9.60
C SER A 245 12.27 10.89 -10.94
N TRP A 246 11.85 9.67 -11.27
CA TRP A 246 11.07 9.40 -12.48
C TRP A 246 9.74 10.16 -12.54
N LEU A 247 9.08 10.44 -11.40
CA LEU A 247 7.82 11.18 -11.38
C LEU A 247 8.03 12.70 -11.46
N ARG A 248 9.23 13.21 -11.11
CA ARG A 248 9.57 14.64 -11.24
C ARG A 248 9.86 15.02 -12.69
N GLU A 249 10.56 14.15 -13.42
CA GLU A 249 11.01 14.40 -14.78
C GLU A 249 9.87 14.35 -15.81
N ASN A 250 8.80 13.59 -15.53
CA ASN A 250 7.74 13.27 -16.49
C ASN A 250 6.56 14.28 -16.54
N ASN A 251 6.67 15.42 -15.85
CA ASN A 251 5.61 16.43 -15.72
C ASN A 251 5.73 17.61 -16.71
N GLN A 252 6.67 17.59 -17.65
CA GLN A 252 6.82 18.63 -18.67
C GLN A 252 5.90 18.37 -19.86
N VAL A 253 4.72 19.01 -19.86
CA VAL A 253 3.77 18.95 -20.98
C VAL A 253 4.46 19.43 -22.27
N GLY A 254 4.49 18.57 -23.29
CA GLY A 254 5.09 18.86 -24.59
C GLY A 254 6.51 18.30 -24.81
N ASN A 255 7.16 17.76 -23.77
CA ASN A 255 8.48 17.12 -23.87
C ASN A 255 8.49 15.79 -23.10
N ILE A 256 7.47 14.96 -23.38
CA ILE A 256 7.18 13.72 -22.66
C ILE A 256 7.90 12.57 -23.37
N SER A 257 8.76 11.83 -22.64
CA SER A 257 9.42 10.64 -23.21
C SER A 257 8.38 9.53 -23.48
N PRO A 258 8.64 8.58 -24.41
CA PRO A 258 7.74 7.47 -24.66
C PRO A 258 7.38 6.67 -23.39
N ASP A 259 8.37 6.39 -22.53
CA ASP A 259 8.17 5.73 -21.23
C ASP A 259 7.22 6.50 -20.30
N SER A 260 7.21 7.84 -20.41
CA SER A 260 6.30 8.68 -19.66
C SER A 260 4.87 8.62 -20.21
N VAL A 261 4.70 8.51 -21.53
CA VAL A 261 3.36 8.37 -22.16
C VAL A 261 2.71 7.07 -21.72
N ASP A 262 3.45 5.97 -21.73
CA ASP A 262 2.96 4.67 -21.25
C ASP A 262 2.62 4.69 -19.75
N MET A 263 3.31 5.54 -18.99
CA MET A 263 2.99 5.78 -17.58
C MET A 263 1.69 6.53 -17.38
N TRP A 264 1.49 7.61 -18.15
CA TRP A 264 0.24 8.37 -18.14
C TRP A 264 -0.94 7.53 -18.61
N SER A 265 -0.76 6.68 -19.62
CA SER A 265 -1.80 5.78 -20.10
C SER A 265 -2.14 4.70 -19.05
N GLY A 266 -1.15 4.19 -18.31
CA GLY A 266 -1.37 3.25 -17.20
C GLY A 266 -2.26 3.81 -16.09
N PHE A 267 -2.10 5.10 -15.72
CA PHE A 267 -2.99 5.77 -14.76
C PHE A 267 -4.43 5.93 -15.25
N LEU A 268 -4.62 6.04 -16.57
CA LEU A 268 -5.91 6.25 -17.21
C LEU A 268 -6.59 4.93 -17.64
N SER A 269 -5.94 3.79 -17.41
CA SER A 269 -6.52 2.49 -17.75
C SER A 269 -7.68 2.15 -16.82
N TRP A 270 -8.81 1.71 -17.41
CA TRP A 270 -10.02 1.23 -16.72
C TRP A 270 -9.80 0.05 -15.76
N ASP A 271 -8.59 -0.52 -15.78
CA ASP A 271 -8.21 -1.75 -15.09
C ASP A 271 -8.23 -1.68 -13.56
N VAL A 272 -8.09 -0.48 -12.98
CA VAL A 272 -8.17 -0.27 -11.51
C VAL A 272 -9.59 -0.51 -10.98
N ILE A 273 -10.61 -0.27 -11.82
CA ILE A 273 -12.02 -0.45 -11.44
C ILE A 273 -12.39 -1.94 -11.45
N LEU A 274 -11.86 -2.69 -12.42
CA LEU A 274 -12.27 -4.08 -12.68
C LEU A 274 -11.52 -5.13 -11.87
N SER A 275 -10.28 -4.87 -11.42
CA SER A 275 -9.45 -5.89 -10.74
C SER A 275 -10.08 -6.47 -9.47
N GLY A 276 -10.89 -5.70 -8.73
CA GLY A 276 -11.63 -6.22 -7.58
C GLY A 276 -13.01 -6.82 -7.92
N MET A 277 -13.48 -6.77 -9.17
CA MET A 277 -14.75 -7.41 -9.56
C MET A 277 -14.58 -8.93 -9.78
N TRP A 278 -13.40 -9.37 -10.20
CA TRP A 278 -13.13 -10.77 -10.57
C TRP A 278 -12.80 -11.69 -9.38
N GLN A 279 -12.69 -11.17 -8.15
CA GLN A 279 -12.47 -12.00 -6.96
C GLN A 279 -13.76 -12.61 -6.38
N LYS A 280 -14.94 -12.26 -6.91
CA LYS A 280 -16.24 -12.77 -6.41
C LYS A 280 -16.79 -13.98 -7.17
N ASP A 281 -16.21 -14.36 -8.30
CA ASP A 281 -16.71 -15.50 -9.09
C ASP A 281 -15.83 -16.74 -8.91
N VAL A 282 -15.77 -17.27 -7.68
CA VAL A 282 -15.50 -18.69 -7.45
C VAL A 282 -16.36 -19.21 -6.30
N ARG A 283 -17.55 -19.71 -6.66
CA ARG A 283 -18.12 -21.00 -6.24
C ARG A 283 -19.49 -21.19 -6.89
N ILE A 284 -19.53 -22.05 -7.92
CA ILE A 284 -20.64 -22.99 -8.13
C ILE A 284 -20.38 -24.17 -7.18
#